data_AF-A0AAV4A818-F1
#
_entry.id   AF-A0AAV4A818-F1
#
_cell.length_a   1.000
_cell.length_b   1.000
_cell.length_c   1.000
_cell.angle_alpha   90.00
_cell.angle_beta   90.00
_cell.angle_gamma   90.00
#
_symmetry.space_group_name_H-M   'P 1'
#
loop_
_entity.id
_entity.type
_entity.pdbx_description
1 polymer ?
#
loop_
_entity_poly.entity_id
_entity_poly.type
_entity_poly.pdbx_seq_one_letter_code
_entity_poly.pdbx_strand_id
1 'polypeptide(L)'
;MTGYFKIDIQDRISLGKHVGFGLMVLIACTEFYDPEFKRFRHIWNWVVQMQNPLFSYKVHLLQLGDRVNDLHVDSTEAAMLCAISMTSVDCPDLVKPSTVCVVRDSLVKSLEAYMAGASLTIPLRYSGSPRKCQL
;
A
#
# COMPACT_ATOMS: atom_id res chain seq x y z
N MET A 1 1.09 12.28 8.35
CA MET A 1 -0.22 11.60 8.31
C MET A 1 -1.18 12.29 9.27
N THR A 2 -2.07 13.13 8.76
CA THR A 2 -3.09 13.82 9.57
C THR A 2 -4.09 12.79 10.12
N GLY A 3 -4.46 12.92 11.40
CA GLY A 3 -5.43 12.01 12.04
C GLY A 3 -4.87 10.70 12.61
N TYR A 4 -3.68 10.23 12.19
CA TYR A 4 -3.08 9.00 12.72
C TYR A 4 -2.88 9.01 14.23
N PHE A 5 -2.45 10.15 14.79
CA PHE A 5 -2.29 10.31 16.24
C PHE A 5 -3.61 10.36 17.03
N LYS A 6 -4.75 10.42 16.35
CA LYS A 6 -6.08 10.28 16.98
C LYS A 6 -6.48 8.82 17.18
N ILE A 7 -5.80 7.88 16.50
CA ILE A 7 -6.01 6.44 16.67
C ILE A 7 -5.41 6.03 18.02
N ASP A 8 -6.11 5.13 18.71
CA ASP A 8 -5.66 4.56 19.98
C ASP A 8 -4.25 3.97 19.83
N ILE A 9 -3.44 4.06 20.89
CA ILE A 9 -2.06 3.56 20.83
C ILE A 9 -2.02 2.05 20.61
N GLN A 10 -2.96 1.28 21.18
CA GLN A 10 -3.02 -0.16 20.99
C GLN A 10 -3.38 -0.50 19.55
N ASP A 11 -4.37 0.20 18.99
CA ASP A 11 -4.77 0.05 17.59
C ASP A 11 -3.61 0.37 16.64
N ARG A 12 -2.84 1.45 16.90
CA ARG A 12 -1.65 1.78 16.11
C ARG A 12 -0.60 0.68 16.14
N ILE A 13 -0.39 0.04 17.30
CA ILE A 13 0.55 -1.07 17.44
C ILE A 13 0.04 -2.30 16.67
N SER A 14 -1.24 -2.65 16.81
CA SER A 14 -1.86 -3.77 16.10
C SER A 14 -1.80 -3.57 14.58
N LEU A 15 -2.17 -2.39 14.10
CA LEU A 15 -2.07 -1.99 12.70
C LEU A 15 -0.63 -2.12 12.20
N GLY A 16 0.34 -1.57 12.92
CA GLY A 16 1.75 -1.63 12.54
C GLY A 16 2.26 -3.08 12.40
N LYS A 17 1.84 -3.98 13.29
CA LYS A 17 2.17 -5.42 13.21
C LYS A 17 1.48 -6.10 12.03
N HIS A 18 0.21 -5.77 11.79
CA HIS A 18 -0.62 -6.45 10.80
C HIS A 18 -0.26 -6.05 9.36
N VAL A 19 -0.09 -4.75 9.10
CA VAL A 19 0.12 -4.24 7.73
C VAL A 19 1.56 -3.83 7.42
N GLY A 20 2.42 -3.74 8.44
CA GLY A 20 3.77 -3.18 8.29
C GLY A 20 4.62 -3.90 7.24
N PHE A 21 4.52 -5.22 7.15
CA PHE A 21 5.25 -5.97 6.13
C PHE A 21 4.75 -5.68 4.71
N GLY A 22 3.43 -5.67 4.51
CA GLY A 22 2.83 -5.36 3.21
C GLY A 22 3.19 -3.95 2.73
N LEU A 23 3.28 -2.99 3.65
CA LEU A 23 3.73 -1.63 3.37
C LEU A 23 5.20 -1.56 2.95
N MET A 24 6.08 -2.30 3.62
CA MET A 24 7.48 -2.41 3.21
C MET A 24 7.59 -2.98 1.78
N VAL A 25 6.77 -3.97 1.45
CA VAL A 25 6.72 -4.54 0.10
C VAL A 25 6.22 -3.50 -0.91
N LEU A 26 5.15 -2.76 -0.60
CA LEU A 26 4.63 -1.72 -1.48
C LEU A 26 5.66 -0.62 -1.76
N ILE A 27 6.31 -0.10 -0.71
CA ILE A 27 7.39 0.90 -0.84
C ILE A 27 8.55 0.35 -1.68
N ALA A 28 8.93 -0.90 -1.47
CA ALA A 28 9.98 -1.51 -2.26
C ALA A 28 9.61 -1.62 -3.75
N CYS A 29 8.34 -1.89 -4.05
CA CYS A 29 7.86 -1.96 -5.43
C CYS A 29 7.87 -0.58 -6.10
N THR A 30 7.58 0.50 -5.37
CA THR A 30 7.54 1.86 -5.93
C THR A 30 8.93 2.52 -6.00
N GLU A 31 9.77 2.31 -5.00
CA GLU A 31 11.05 3.04 -4.87
C GLU A 31 12.27 2.23 -5.32
N PHE A 32 12.24 0.90 -5.17
CA PHE A 32 13.43 0.06 -5.31
C PHE A 32 13.34 -0.97 -6.42
N TYR A 33 12.17 -1.13 -7.05
CA TYR A 33 12.01 -2.05 -8.17
C TYR A 33 12.64 -1.47 -9.44
N ASP A 34 13.41 -2.31 -10.11
CA ASP A 34 14.04 -2.00 -11.38
C ASP A 34 13.33 -2.81 -12.49
N PRO A 35 12.46 -2.18 -13.28
CA PRO A 35 11.67 -2.88 -14.29
C PRO A 35 12.51 -3.34 -15.48
N GLU A 36 13.66 -2.70 -15.76
CA GLU A 36 14.56 -3.11 -16.85
C GLU A 36 15.23 -4.44 -16.53
N PHE A 37 15.75 -4.57 -15.31
CA PHE A 37 16.47 -5.76 -14.87
C PHE A 37 15.60 -6.76 -14.10
N LYS A 38 14.30 -6.49 -13.95
CA LYS A 38 13.32 -7.28 -13.19
C LYS A 38 13.83 -7.72 -11.82
N ARG A 39 14.30 -6.76 -11.04
CA ARG A 39 14.90 -7.00 -9.71
C ARG A 39 14.66 -5.82 -8.78
N PHE A 40 14.76 -6.05 -7.48
CA PHE A 40 14.87 -4.97 -6.51
C PHE A 40 16.34 -4.54 -6.36
N ARG A 41 16.62 -3.24 -6.26
CA ARG A 41 17.99 -2.69 -6.22
C ARG A 41 18.72 -2.95 -4.91
N HIS A 42 18.05 -2.71 -3.78
CA HIS A 42 18.70 -2.68 -2.46
C HIS A 42 18.28 -3.82 -1.54
N ILE A 43 16.99 -4.19 -1.55
CA ILE A 43 16.45 -5.25 -0.70
C ILE A 43 16.02 -6.43 -1.58
N TRP A 44 16.01 -7.65 -1.03
CA TRP A 44 15.54 -8.85 -1.73
C TRP A 44 16.21 -9.14 -3.10
N ASN A 45 17.37 -8.53 -3.36
CA ASN A 45 18.20 -8.76 -4.55
C ASN A 45 19.07 -10.02 -4.43
N TRP A 46 18.61 -11.01 -3.68
CA TRP A 46 19.39 -12.21 -3.38
C TRP A 46 19.34 -13.18 -4.55
N VAL A 47 20.43 -13.87 -4.85
CA VAL A 47 20.40 -15.01 -5.77
C VAL A 47 19.85 -16.22 -5.01
N VAL A 48 18.63 -16.65 -5.37
CA VAL A 48 17.95 -17.77 -4.72
C VAL A 48 17.87 -18.91 -5.73
N GLN A 49 18.44 -20.06 -5.40
CA GLN A 49 18.38 -21.26 -6.24
C GLN A 49 16.96 -21.84 -6.24
N MET A 50 16.59 -22.54 -7.32
CA MET A 50 15.23 -23.07 -7.50
C MET A 50 14.82 -24.09 -6.43
N GLN A 51 15.79 -24.79 -5.83
CA GLN A 51 15.55 -25.75 -4.75
C GLN A 51 15.32 -25.08 -3.38
N ASN A 52 15.57 -23.78 -3.26
CA ASN A 52 15.39 -23.06 -2.00
C ASN A 52 13.90 -22.75 -1.79
N PRO A 53 13.34 -23.00 -0.58
CA PRO A 53 11.92 -22.75 -0.30
C PRO A 53 11.50 -21.28 -0.48
N LEU A 54 12.43 -20.33 -0.44
CA LEU A 54 12.17 -18.90 -0.67
C LEU A 54 12.13 -18.52 -2.16
N PHE A 55 12.37 -19.47 -3.08
CA PHE A 55 12.37 -19.18 -4.51
C PHE A 55 11.01 -18.69 -4.99
N SER A 56 9.94 -19.40 -4.66
CA SER A 56 8.57 -19.02 -5.02
C SER A 56 8.20 -17.66 -4.42
N TYR A 57 8.60 -17.43 -3.17
CA TYR A 57 8.41 -16.15 -2.49
C TYR A 57 9.08 -15.00 -3.25
N LYS A 58 10.34 -15.18 -3.68
CA LYS A 58 11.06 -14.19 -4.51
C LYS A 58 10.34 -13.94 -5.84
N VAL A 59 9.90 -14.99 -6.52
CA VAL A 59 9.17 -14.87 -7.80
C VAL A 59 7.89 -14.04 -7.62
N HIS A 60 7.12 -14.28 -6.56
CA HIS A 60 5.92 -13.50 -6.27
C HIS A 60 6.22 -12.03 -5.96
N LEU A 61 7.32 -11.73 -5.25
CA LEU A 61 7.76 -10.35 -5.03
C LEU A 61 8.06 -9.63 -6.34
N LEU A 62 8.77 -10.28 -7.27
CA LEU A 62 9.09 -9.68 -8.57
C LEU A 62 7.83 -9.46 -9.42
N GLN A 63 6.90 -10.42 -9.43
CA GLN A 63 5.61 -10.28 -10.10
C GLN A 63 4.78 -9.12 -9.52
N LEU A 64 4.84 -8.91 -8.21
CA LEU A 64 4.19 -7.77 -7.57
C LEU A 64 4.86 -6.45 -7.97
N GLY A 65 6.19 -6.41 -8.03
CA GLY A 65 6.96 -5.27 -8.53
C GLY A 65 6.55 -4.88 -9.96
N ASP A 66 6.48 -5.86 -10.87
CA ASP A 66 6.00 -5.65 -12.24
C ASP A 66 4.59 -5.03 -12.25
N ARG A 67 3.64 -5.62 -11.50
CA ARG A 67 2.25 -5.14 -11.46
C ARG A 67 2.10 -3.74 -10.88
N VAL A 68 2.87 -3.41 -9.84
CA VAL A 68 2.85 -2.07 -9.24
C VAL A 68 3.48 -1.05 -10.20
N ASN A 69 4.57 -1.43 -10.88
CA ASN A 69 5.19 -0.59 -11.90
C ASN A 69 4.22 -0.29 -13.06
N ASP A 70 3.43 -1.27 -13.51
CA ASP A 70 2.41 -1.08 -14.56
C ASP A 70 1.34 -0.05 -14.19
N LEU A 71 1.05 0.12 -12.90
CA LEU A 71 0.10 1.13 -12.42
C LEU A 71 0.64 2.56 -12.53
N HIS A 72 1.93 2.74 -12.80
CA HIS A 72 2.66 4.03 -12.88
C HIS A 72 2.28 4.98 -11.74
N VAL A 73 2.20 4.42 -10.54
CA VAL A 73 1.87 5.15 -9.33
C VAL A 73 2.98 6.17 -9.08
N ASP A 74 2.65 7.45 -8.96
CA ASP A 74 3.64 8.44 -8.59
C ASP A 74 3.98 8.39 -7.09
N SER A 75 5.02 9.10 -6.67
CA SER A 75 5.48 9.08 -5.28
C SER A 75 4.45 9.62 -4.28
N THR A 76 3.56 10.52 -4.72
CA THR A 76 2.48 11.07 -3.88
C THR A 76 1.37 10.06 -3.73
N GLU A 77 0.93 9.43 -4.82
CA GLU A 77 -0.06 8.35 -4.81
C GLU A 77 0.43 7.17 -3.97
N ALA A 78 1.70 6.77 -4.11
CA ALA A 78 2.31 5.70 -3.32
C ALA A 78 2.29 6.02 -1.82
N ALA A 79 2.64 7.26 -1.44
CA ALA A 79 2.58 7.71 -0.05
C ALA A 79 1.14 7.70 0.50
N MET A 80 0.15 8.12 -0.30
CA MET A 80 -1.26 8.07 0.08
C MET A 80 -1.78 6.64 0.22
N LEU A 81 -1.44 5.74 -0.71
CA LEU A 81 -1.78 4.31 -0.63
C LEU A 81 -1.17 3.64 0.61
N CYS A 82 0.06 4.00 0.96
CA CYS A 82 0.70 3.55 2.21
C CYS A 82 -0.08 4.05 3.44
N ALA A 83 -0.46 5.33 3.46
CA ALA A 83 -1.24 5.90 4.55
C ALA A 83 -2.61 5.22 4.70
N ILE A 84 -3.31 4.96 3.59
CA ILE A 84 -4.60 4.24 3.59
C ILE A 84 -4.42 2.82 4.11
N SER A 85 -3.38 2.11 3.65
CA SER A 85 -3.09 0.75 4.08
C SER A 85 -2.73 0.65 5.57
N MET A 86 -2.07 1.67 6.15
CA MET A 86 -1.86 1.82 7.60
C MET A 86 -3.16 1.91 8.42
N THR A 87 -4.30 2.16 7.77
CA THR A 87 -5.63 2.26 8.39
C THR A 87 -6.55 1.12 7.97
N SER A 88 -5.99 -0.09 7.81
CA SER A 88 -6.77 -1.28 7.50
C SER A 88 -7.69 -1.68 8.66
N VAL A 89 -8.99 -1.73 8.38
CA VAL A 89 -10.02 -2.09 9.38
C VAL A 89 -10.16 -3.60 9.56
N ASP A 90 -9.56 -4.38 8.65
CA ASP A 90 -9.54 -5.85 8.71
C ASP A 90 -8.50 -6.37 9.72
N CYS A 91 -7.78 -5.47 10.38
CA CYS A 91 -6.85 -5.83 11.45
C CYS A 91 -7.65 -6.45 12.61
N PRO A 92 -7.31 -7.67 13.06
CA PRO A 92 -7.88 -8.23 14.27
C PRO A 92 -7.48 -7.36 15.47
N ASP A 93 -8.28 -7.43 16.54
CA ASP A 93 -7.99 -6.81 17.84
C ASP A 93 -7.98 -5.27 17.86
N LEU A 94 -8.69 -4.62 16.93
CA LEU A 94 -8.94 -3.18 17.01
C LEU A 94 -9.92 -2.87 18.16
N VAL A 95 -9.47 -2.02 19.09
CA VAL A 95 -10.24 -1.49 20.22
C VAL A 95 -11.25 -0.45 19.73
N LYS A 96 -10.87 0.43 18.79
CA LYS A 96 -11.73 1.50 18.25
C LYS A 96 -11.72 1.51 16.71
N PRO A 97 -12.26 0.46 16.05
CA PRO A 97 -12.25 0.36 14.59
C PRO A 97 -12.98 1.53 13.91
N SER A 98 -14.00 2.10 14.54
CA SER A 98 -14.72 3.28 14.02
C SER A 98 -13.82 4.50 13.83
N THR A 99 -12.83 4.71 14.71
CA THR A 99 -11.88 5.83 14.58
C THR A 99 -10.91 5.58 13.43
N VAL A 100 -10.48 4.33 13.26
CA VAL A 100 -9.65 3.91 12.11
C VAL A 100 -10.40 4.13 10.80
N CYS A 101 -11.69 3.77 10.72
CA CYS A 101 -12.55 4.04 9.56
C CYS A 101 -12.59 5.53 9.21
N VAL A 102 -12.83 6.41 10.19
CA VAL A 102 -12.91 7.86 9.95
C VAL A 102 -11.60 8.41 9.37
N VAL A 103 -10.47 7.97 9.91
CA VAL A 103 -9.15 8.38 9.39
C VAL A 103 -8.93 7.84 7.97
N ARG A 104 -9.23 6.56 7.74
CA ARG A 104 -9.12 5.92 6.42
C ARG A 104 -9.97 6.64 5.37
N ASP A 105 -11.23 6.91 5.67
CA ASP A 105 -12.18 7.53 4.74
C ASP A 105 -11.73 8.97 4.40
N SER A 106 -11.13 9.68 5.36
CA SER A 106 -10.52 10.99 5.10
C SER A 106 -9.33 10.88 4.13
N LEU A 107 -8.48 9.86 4.29
CA LEU A 107 -7.32 9.64 3.42
C LEU A 107 -7.73 9.21 2.02
N VAL A 108 -8.74 8.34 1.90
CA VAL A 108 -9.31 7.93 0.61
C VAL A 108 -9.86 9.14 -0.13
N LYS A 109 -10.64 10.00 0.53
CA LYS A 109 -11.13 11.26 -0.08
C LYS A 109 -10.00 12.18 -0.54
N SER A 110 -8.89 12.25 0.21
CA SER A 110 -7.72 13.01 -0.21
C SER A 110 -7.07 12.43 -1.47
N LEU A 111 -6.97 11.11 -1.59
CA LEU A 111 -6.47 10.44 -2.78
C LEU A 111 -7.41 10.62 -3.97
N GLU A 112 -8.72 10.49 -3.78
CA GLU A 112 -9.72 10.76 -4.83
C GLU A 112 -9.63 12.20 -5.34
N ALA A 113 -9.49 13.18 -4.44
CA ALA A 113 -9.31 14.58 -4.81
C ALA A 113 -7.99 14.82 -5.56
N TYR A 114 -6.91 14.16 -5.13
CA TYR A 114 -5.62 14.23 -5.82
C TYR A 114 -5.71 13.66 -7.24
N MET A 115 -6.27 12.46 -7.39
CA MET A 115 -6.44 11.81 -8.68
C MET A 115 -7.39 12.58 -9.60
N ALA A 116 -8.45 13.20 -9.08
CA ALA A 116 -9.34 14.05 -9.87
C ALA A 116 -8.63 15.32 -10.36
N GLY A 117 -7.76 15.91 -9.53
CA GLY A 117 -6.90 17.02 -9.92
C GLY A 117 -5.84 16.61 -10.96
N ALA A 118 -5.23 15.44 -10.80
CA ALA A 118 -4.25 14.88 -11.74
C ALA A 118 -4.89 14.46 -13.08
N SER A 119 -6.13 13.96 -13.06
CA SER A 119 -6.90 13.53 -14.25
C SER A 119 -7.32 14.68 -15.16
N LEU A 120 -7.25 15.94 -14.70
CA LEU A 120 -7.35 17.11 -15.59
C LEU A 120 -6.13 17.25 -16.52
N THR A 121 -5.09 16.42 -16.34
CA THR A 121 -3.84 16.44 -17.11
C THR A 121 -3.54 15.11 -17.82
N ILE A 122 -4.15 13.98 -17.43
CA ILE A 122 -3.88 12.64 -18.00
C ILE A 122 -5.19 11.82 -18.09
N PRO A 123 -5.49 11.13 -19.21
CA PRO A 123 -6.77 10.44 -19.38
C PRO A 123 -6.91 9.18 -18.50
N LEU A 124 -7.94 9.20 -17.65
CA LEU A 124 -8.76 8.11 -17.07
C LEU A 124 -8.05 6.77 -16.74
N ARG A 125 -7.58 6.61 -15.48
CA ARG A 125 -7.03 5.33 -14.98
C ARG A 125 -7.91 4.48 -14.06
N TYR A 126 -9.04 4.96 -13.52
CA TYR A 126 -9.85 4.11 -12.62
C TYR A 126 -11.36 4.39 -12.68
N SER A 127 -12.15 3.32 -12.92
CA SER A 127 -13.60 3.26 -12.66
C SER A 127 -13.87 2.24 -11.55
N GLY A 128 -13.63 2.63 -10.30
CA GLY A 128 -13.86 1.78 -9.12
C GLY A 128 -15.02 2.31 -8.30
N SER A 129 -16.12 1.56 -8.22
CA SER A 129 -17.30 1.89 -7.41
C SER A 129 -16.98 1.85 -5.89
N PRO A 130 -17.42 2.84 -5.08
CA PRO A 130 -17.13 2.86 -3.65
C PRO A 130 -17.91 1.77 -2.93
N ARG A 131 -17.20 0.76 -2.39
CA ARG A 131 -17.79 -0.16 -1.41
C ARG A 131 -17.96 0.60 -0.10
N LYS A 132 -19.22 0.88 0.26
CA LYS A 132 -19.60 1.40 1.58
C LYS A 132 -19.17 0.38 2.64
N CYS A 133 -18.48 0.85 3.68
CA CYS A 133 -18.36 0.08 4.92
C CYS A 133 -19.74 -0.02 5.54
N GLN A 134 -20.36 -1.20 5.44
CA GLN A 134 -21.57 -1.53 6.16
C GLN A 134 -21.13 -2.03 7.54
N LEU A 135 -21.53 -1.28 8.57
CA LEU A 135 -21.57 -1.73 9.97
C LEU A 135 -22.86 -2.52 10.18
#